data_AF-A0A955P644-F1
#
_entry.id   AF-A0A955P644-F1
#
_cell.length_a   1.000
_cell.length_b   1.000
_cell.length_c   1.000
_cell.angle_alpha   90.00
_cell.angle_beta   90.00
_cell.angle_gamma   90.00
#
_symmetry.space_group_name_H-M   'P 1'
#
loop_
_entity.id
_entity.type
_entity.pdbx_description
1 polymer ?
#
loop_
_entity_poly.entity_id
_entity_poly.type
_entity_poly.pdbx_seq_one_letter_code
_entity_poly.pdbx_strand_id
1 'polypeptide(L)'
;MDDEEEESVDPEELVDLNLDNLQMTERGRELAEAYGSLVGNLKATRDIRERNRTCRLSNMKEFGKRGGLCEISGLDSPDRPLLRDFFFARTSNGSKAHILRKESLLLIISLCQQLAEEQVEIDERAFATAVYFGKVPLEEEGIIQIRWPSGLSDIANRWRMFYFHHFMGVALEGMFSWLVTSLSERGVAGASIDDLVSSLNDRTVTESISEFFAISLPRKFGEMTPSLFFGIFGVPEGDLIRETSLYLEEFIGVESPLAEDELERRIRGKEFSQSQSGLAVSLILFCLTLARYTRWRKTDNGNWLGNHGIDKFLDLVPPLVLEGLENEFSSWWQTHFADLARFVLSRYVFQQHQIISYEKSYTADRCLIQLEDSKLTAREPFGKIGMGNARLGSAIQILHDLVLLEESEDGVTTVTNDGLELLREELERDEAK
;
A
#
# COMPACT_ATOMS: atom_id res chain seq x y z
N MET A 1 32.62 1.33 8.87
CA MET A 1 32.30 0.28 9.85
C MET A 1 32.34 0.97 11.18
N ASP A 2 31.29 1.73 11.43
CA ASP A 2 30.92 2.15 12.76
C ASP A 2 29.72 1.26 13.06
N ASP A 3 29.86 0.39 14.06
CA ASP A 3 28.82 -0.51 14.51
C ASP A 3 27.76 0.34 15.21
N GLU A 4 26.65 0.62 14.52
CA GLU A 4 25.45 1.18 15.12
C GLU A 4 24.79 0.06 15.94
N GLU A 5 25.02 0.08 17.25
CA GLU A 5 24.24 -0.70 18.22
C GLU A 5 22.77 -0.29 18.10
N GLU A 6 21.97 -1.10 17.42
CA GLU A 6 20.51 -1.07 17.58
C GLU A 6 20.22 -1.39 19.05
N GLU A 7 19.66 -0.41 19.78
CA GLU A 7 19.00 -0.65 21.06
C GLU A 7 17.89 -1.69 20.84
N SER A 8 18.22 -2.95 21.04
CA SER A 8 17.24 -4.02 21.15
C SER A 8 16.40 -3.75 22.40
N VAL A 9 15.18 -3.26 22.20
CA VAL A 9 14.21 -3.16 23.29
C VAL A 9 13.97 -4.56 23.82
N ASP A 10 14.36 -4.80 25.07
CA ASP A 10 14.16 -6.05 25.78
C ASP A 10 12.66 -6.38 25.79
N PRO A 11 12.22 -7.56 25.29
CA PRO A 11 10.81 -7.96 25.32
C PRO A 11 10.21 -7.98 26.74
N GLU A 12 11.04 -8.03 27.78
CA GLU A 12 10.62 -7.95 29.19
C GLU A 12 10.35 -6.49 29.67
N GLU A 13 10.70 -5.46 28.89
CA GLU A 13 10.40 -4.04 29.18
C GLU A 13 9.09 -3.53 28.54
N LEU A 14 8.20 -4.42 28.08
CA LEU A 14 6.80 -4.07 27.87
C LEU A 14 6.12 -3.89 29.22
N VAL A 15 6.45 -2.78 29.90
CA VAL A 15 5.73 -2.27 31.06
C VAL A 15 4.25 -2.25 30.68
N ASP A 16 3.43 -2.89 31.51
CA ASP A 16 1.97 -2.80 31.48
C ASP A 16 1.59 -1.31 31.51
N LEU A 17 1.47 -0.71 30.31
CA LEU A 17 1.08 0.68 30.09
C LEU A 17 -0.39 0.79 30.45
N ASN A 18 -0.69 0.86 31.74
CA ASN A 18 -1.99 1.28 32.20
C ASN A 18 -2.05 2.83 32.16
N LEU A 19 -3.26 3.37 32.05
CA LEU A 19 -3.49 4.83 32.04
C LEU A 19 -2.98 5.53 33.31
N ASP A 20 -2.80 4.79 34.41
CA ASP A 20 -2.32 5.32 35.69
C ASP A 20 -0.78 5.52 35.73
N ASN A 21 -0.05 4.88 34.81
CA ASN A 21 1.42 4.95 34.70
C ASN A 21 1.90 5.88 33.58
N LEU A 22 0.99 6.45 32.79
CA LEU A 22 1.30 7.40 31.71
C LEU A 22 1.53 8.81 32.28
N GLN A 23 2.79 9.25 32.31
CA GLN A 23 3.13 10.64 32.56
C GLN A 23 3.01 11.46 31.27
N MET A 24 2.21 12.53 31.30
CA MET A 24 2.15 13.47 30.17
C MET A 24 3.47 14.24 30.07
N THR A 25 4.04 14.23 28.87
CA THR A 25 5.13 15.12 28.48
C THR A 25 4.70 16.58 28.64
N GLU A 26 5.66 17.50 28.69
CA GLU A 26 5.37 18.95 28.77
C GLU A 26 4.48 19.41 27.61
N ARG A 27 4.82 19.02 26.38
CA ARG A 27 4.00 19.32 25.20
C ARG A 27 2.63 18.62 25.23
N GLY A 28 2.54 17.40 25.78
CA GLY A 28 1.25 16.74 26.00
C GLY A 28 0.37 17.51 26.97
N ARG A 29 0.96 18.14 27.99
CA ARG A 29 0.24 19.03 28.92
C ARG A 29 -0.19 20.32 28.24
N GLU A 30 0.68 20.96 27.45
CA GLU A 30 0.32 22.16 26.69
C GLU A 30 -0.86 21.90 25.74
N LEU A 31 -0.83 20.78 25.01
CA LEU A 31 -1.92 20.39 24.11
C LEU A 31 -3.22 20.12 24.89
N ALA A 32 -3.13 19.43 26.02
CA ALA A 32 -4.28 19.18 26.89
C ALA A 32 -4.86 20.47 27.50
N GLU A 33 -4.01 21.44 27.85
CA GLU A 33 -4.42 22.76 28.34
C GLU A 33 -5.07 23.59 27.23
N ALA A 34 -4.50 23.58 26.02
CA ALA A 34 -5.07 24.25 24.85
C ALA A 34 -6.47 23.70 24.53
N TYR A 35 -6.62 22.38 24.41
CA TYR A 35 -7.93 21.75 24.23
C TYR A 35 -8.87 22.00 25.43
N GLY A 36 -8.32 21.94 26.65
CA GLY A 36 -9.03 22.25 27.89
C GLY A 36 -9.56 23.68 27.94
N SER A 37 -8.92 24.64 27.28
CA SER A 37 -9.42 26.01 27.18
C SER A 37 -10.72 26.11 26.36
N LEU A 38 -10.90 25.23 25.36
CA LEU A 38 -12.10 25.17 24.51
C LEU A 38 -13.28 24.53 25.24
N VAL A 39 -13.05 23.38 25.87
CA VAL A 39 -14.14 22.54 26.40
C VAL A 39 -14.17 22.40 27.92
N GLY A 40 -13.09 22.76 28.63
CA GLY A 40 -12.91 22.48 30.05
C GLY A 40 -13.99 23.09 30.94
N ASN A 41 -14.48 24.27 30.56
CA ASN A 41 -15.51 25.01 31.29
C ASN A 41 -16.95 24.61 30.90
N LEU A 42 -17.13 23.77 29.88
CA LEU A 42 -18.45 23.35 29.42
C LEU A 42 -19.16 22.50 30.47
N LYS A 43 -20.49 22.60 30.47
CA LYS A 43 -21.32 21.84 31.40
C LYS A 43 -21.19 20.33 31.17
N ALA A 44 -21.08 19.88 29.92
CA ALA A 44 -20.86 18.47 29.59
C ALA A 44 -19.59 17.91 30.23
N THR A 45 -18.49 18.67 30.20
CA THR A 45 -17.21 18.25 30.79
C THR A 45 -17.31 18.07 32.30
N ARG A 46 -18.10 18.92 32.98
CA ARG A 46 -18.41 18.77 34.40
C ARG A 46 -19.32 17.57 34.66
N ASP A 47 -20.43 17.47 33.92
CA ASP A 47 -21.42 16.40 34.02
C ASP A 47 -20.79 14.99 33.81
N ILE A 48 -19.80 14.85 32.93
CA ILE A 48 -19.08 13.59 32.64
C ILE A 48 -18.08 13.22 33.76
N ARG A 49 -17.51 14.20 34.46
CA ARG A 49 -16.58 13.97 35.58
C ARG A 49 -17.30 13.52 36.85
N GLU A 50 -18.60 13.76 36.97
CA GLU A 50 -19.40 13.32 38.11
C GLU A 50 -19.61 11.81 38.11
N ARG A 51 -19.73 11.19 39.30
CA ARG A 51 -19.87 9.73 39.47
C ARG A 51 -21.07 9.13 38.71
N ASN A 52 -22.12 9.92 38.51
CA ASN A 52 -23.36 9.45 37.90
C ASN A 52 -23.34 9.57 36.36
N ARG A 53 -22.36 10.31 35.79
CA ARG A 53 -22.13 10.52 34.34
C ARG A 53 -23.39 10.86 33.53
N THR A 54 -24.34 11.58 34.12
CA THR A 54 -25.58 11.98 33.43
C THR A 54 -25.40 13.33 32.76
N CYS A 55 -25.44 13.37 31.43
CA CYS A 55 -25.32 14.61 30.65
C CYS A 55 -26.56 14.81 29.77
N ARG A 56 -27.05 16.06 29.67
CA ARG A 56 -28.15 16.38 28.74
C ARG A 56 -27.63 16.39 27.30
N LEU A 57 -28.45 15.91 26.36
CA LEU A 57 -28.12 15.94 24.93
C LEU A 57 -27.73 17.34 24.44
N SER A 58 -28.38 18.40 24.96
CA SER A 58 -28.03 19.79 24.64
C SER A 58 -26.61 20.18 25.04
N ASN A 59 -26.13 19.69 26.18
CA ASN A 59 -24.76 19.95 26.66
C ASN A 59 -23.75 19.16 25.81
N MET A 60 -24.08 17.92 25.42
CA MET A 60 -23.25 17.12 24.51
C MET A 60 -23.14 17.76 23.13
N LYS A 61 -24.24 18.33 22.60
CA LYS A 61 -24.20 19.10 21.36
C LYS A 61 -23.30 20.31 21.45
N GLU A 62 -23.35 21.05 22.57
CA GLU A 62 -22.44 22.18 22.79
C GLU A 62 -20.98 21.75 22.93
N PHE A 63 -20.71 20.61 23.56
CA PHE A 63 -19.38 20.01 23.56
C PHE A 63 -18.92 19.67 22.15
N GLY A 64 -19.76 19.00 21.35
CA GLY A 64 -19.43 18.64 19.97
C GLY A 64 -19.10 19.85 19.09
N LYS A 65 -19.81 20.97 19.25
CA LYS A 65 -19.57 22.23 18.53
C LYS A 65 -18.26 22.95 18.88
N ARG A 66 -17.56 22.54 19.94
CA ARG A 66 -16.34 23.22 20.41
C ARG A 66 -15.15 22.30 20.56
N GLY A 67 -15.40 21.02 20.79
CA GLY A 67 -14.38 20.00 21.03
C GLY A 67 -14.42 18.86 20.04
N GLY A 68 -15.24 18.95 18.99
CA GLY A 68 -15.15 18.04 17.86
C GLY A 68 -13.84 18.25 17.11
N LEU A 69 -13.27 17.18 16.55
CA LEU A 69 -12.02 17.26 15.76
C LEU A 69 -12.16 18.20 14.56
N CYS A 70 -13.37 18.31 13.99
CA CYS A 70 -13.68 19.24 12.92
C CYS A 70 -13.49 20.71 13.29
N GLU A 71 -13.42 21.05 14.59
CA GLU A 71 -13.21 22.43 15.05
C GLU A 71 -11.72 22.84 15.02
N ILE A 72 -10.79 21.90 14.82
CA ILE A 72 -9.34 22.19 14.71
C ILE A 72 -9.06 23.12 13.53
N SER A 73 -9.84 22.99 12.44
CA SER A 73 -9.73 23.85 11.27
C SER A 73 -10.26 25.28 11.50
N GLY A 74 -10.95 25.54 12.61
CA GLY A 74 -11.47 26.86 12.96
C GLY A 74 -10.36 27.90 13.14
N LEU A 75 -10.57 29.14 12.67
CA LEU A 75 -9.55 30.21 12.64
C LEU A 75 -8.83 30.40 13.99
N ASP A 76 -9.57 30.30 15.10
CA ASP A 76 -9.08 30.58 16.46
C ASP A 76 -8.74 29.30 17.27
N SER A 77 -8.56 28.14 16.65
CA SER A 77 -8.29 26.91 17.41
C SER A 77 -6.92 26.96 18.10
N PRO A 78 -6.85 26.97 19.45
CA PRO A 78 -5.61 27.15 20.20
C PRO A 78 -4.68 25.93 20.16
N ASP A 79 -5.21 24.76 19.84
CA ASP A 79 -4.46 23.49 19.74
C ASP A 79 -3.84 23.27 18.34
N ARG A 80 -4.36 23.91 17.27
CA ARG A 80 -3.85 23.74 15.91
C ARG A 80 -2.35 24.05 15.77
N PRO A 81 -1.80 25.16 16.29
CA PRO A 81 -0.36 25.42 16.19
C PRO A 81 0.48 24.35 16.89
N LEU A 82 0.02 23.85 18.05
CA LEU A 82 0.70 22.77 18.77
C LEU A 82 0.65 21.47 17.97
N LEU A 83 -0.49 21.14 17.37
CA LEU A 83 -0.63 19.97 16.51
C LEU A 83 0.25 20.06 15.26
N ARG A 84 0.39 21.25 14.63
CA ARG A 84 1.36 21.47 13.55
C ARG A 84 2.79 21.19 14.03
N ASP A 85 3.18 21.71 15.19
CA ASP A 85 4.50 21.45 15.77
C ASP A 85 4.75 19.97 16.05
N PHE A 86 3.71 19.24 16.49
CA PHE A 86 3.75 17.80 16.63
C PHE A 86 3.91 17.13 15.28
N PHE A 87 2.92 17.18 14.38
CA PHE A 87 2.93 16.43 13.12
C PHE A 87 4.15 16.69 12.23
N PHE A 88 4.73 17.89 12.29
CA PHE A 88 5.91 18.27 11.51
C PHE A 88 7.22 18.17 12.30
N ALA A 89 7.23 17.46 13.43
CA ALA A 89 8.42 17.18 14.25
C ALA A 89 9.25 18.45 14.54
N ARG A 90 8.58 19.59 14.79
CA ARG A 90 9.24 20.86 15.13
C ARG A 90 9.76 20.88 16.57
N THR A 91 9.31 19.94 17.40
CA THR A 91 9.76 19.72 18.77
C THR A 91 10.79 18.58 18.85
N SER A 92 11.71 18.64 19.83
CA SER A 92 12.94 17.83 20.02
C SER A 92 12.95 16.39 19.48
N ASN A 93 14.08 15.98 18.88
CA ASN A 93 14.47 14.64 18.39
C ASN A 93 13.30 13.65 18.22
N GLY A 94 12.44 13.93 17.24
CA GLY A 94 11.42 12.99 16.82
C GLY A 94 12.04 11.64 16.48
N SER A 95 11.40 10.55 16.90
CA SER A 95 11.80 9.22 16.46
C SER A 95 11.81 9.14 14.93
N LYS A 96 12.54 8.17 14.36
CA LYS A 96 12.58 7.94 12.90
C LYS A 96 11.18 7.85 12.29
N ALA A 97 10.23 7.21 12.98
CA ALA A 97 8.83 7.13 12.57
C ALA A 97 8.14 8.51 12.50
N HIS A 98 8.52 9.44 13.37
CA HIS A 98 7.97 10.79 13.38
C HIS A 98 8.47 11.61 12.18
N ILE A 99 9.76 11.49 11.86
CA ILE A 99 10.38 12.14 10.71
C ILE A 99 9.75 11.63 9.42
N LEU A 100 9.58 10.30 9.26
CA LEU A 100 8.92 9.73 8.08
C LEU A 100 7.47 10.18 7.92
N ARG A 101 6.76 10.42 9.04
CA ARG A 101 5.40 10.99 9.01
C ARG A 101 5.42 12.43 8.52
N LYS A 102 6.31 13.28 9.06
CA LYS A 102 6.53 14.67 8.60
C LYS A 102 6.77 14.67 7.08
N GLU A 103 7.74 13.90 6.63
CA GLU A 103 8.13 13.84 5.22
C GLU A 103 6.99 13.35 4.32
N SER A 104 6.18 12.38 4.78
CA SER A 104 5.01 11.92 4.03
C SER A 104 3.94 12.99 3.91
N LEU A 105 3.71 13.77 4.97
CA LEU A 105 2.76 14.90 4.94
C LEU A 105 3.25 15.99 4.00
N LEU A 106 4.54 16.34 4.04
CA LEU A 106 5.14 17.30 3.11
C LEU A 106 5.10 16.82 1.65
N LEU A 107 5.31 15.52 1.41
CA LEU A 107 5.18 14.90 0.10
C LEU A 107 3.76 15.06 -0.46
N ILE A 108 2.74 14.83 0.38
CA ILE A 108 1.33 14.99 -0.02
C ILE A 108 1.03 16.47 -0.33
N ILE A 109 1.46 17.41 0.51
CA ILE A 109 1.28 18.85 0.22
C ILE A 109 1.93 19.22 -1.12
N SER A 110 3.16 18.76 -1.36
CA SER A 110 3.90 19.02 -2.61
C SER A 110 3.21 18.40 -3.84
N LEU A 111 2.56 17.24 -3.68
CA LEU A 111 1.76 16.63 -4.75
C LEU A 111 0.48 17.42 -5.00
N CYS A 112 -0.29 17.77 -3.97
CA CYS A 112 -1.51 18.57 -4.10
C CYS A 112 -1.23 19.90 -4.81
N GLN A 113 -0.09 20.54 -4.52
CA GLN A 113 0.32 21.76 -5.22
C GLN A 113 0.43 21.55 -6.73
N GLN A 114 1.11 20.47 -7.16
CA GLN A 114 1.30 20.16 -8.58
C GLN A 114 0.01 19.72 -9.27
N LEU A 115 -0.86 18.98 -8.57
CA LEU A 115 -2.14 18.52 -9.13
C LEU A 115 -3.16 19.66 -9.26
N ALA A 116 -3.17 20.61 -8.31
CA ALA A 116 -4.06 21.77 -8.35
C ALA A 116 -3.78 22.69 -9.56
N GLU A 117 -2.54 22.77 -10.05
CA GLU A 117 -2.19 23.52 -11.27
C GLU A 117 -2.94 23.00 -12.51
N GLU A 118 -3.24 21.70 -12.53
CA GLU A 118 -3.92 21.00 -13.63
C GLU A 118 -5.37 20.60 -13.28
N GLN A 119 -5.90 21.11 -12.16
CA GLN A 119 -7.26 20.81 -11.67
C GLN A 119 -7.55 19.32 -11.44
N VAL A 120 -6.54 18.56 -10.99
CA VAL A 120 -6.68 17.13 -10.68
C VAL A 120 -6.90 16.91 -9.19
N GLU A 121 -7.94 16.15 -8.84
CA GLU A 121 -8.19 15.71 -7.46
C GLU A 121 -7.16 14.68 -7.01
N ILE A 122 -6.71 14.77 -5.75
CA ILE A 122 -5.85 13.76 -5.16
C ILE A 122 -6.69 12.59 -4.64
N ASP A 123 -6.51 11.41 -5.23
CA ASP A 123 -7.08 10.16 -4.75
C ASP A 123 -6.00 9.08 -4.54
N GLU A 124 -6.41 7.87 -4.13
CA GLU A 124 -5.48 6.74 -3.95
C GLU A 124 -4.70 6.40 -5.23
N ARG A 125 -5.33 6.58 -6.40
CA ARG A 125 -4.73 6.26 -7.71
C ARG A 125 -3.73 7.33 -8.14
N ALA A 126 -4.08 8.61 -8.04
CA ALA A 126 -3.21 9.74 -8.32
C ALA A 126 -1.97 9.70 -7.42
N PHE A 127 -2.13 9.44 -6.12
CA PHE A 127 -1.00 9.27 -5.22
C PHE A 127 -0.13 8.05 -5.58
N ALA A 128 -0.75 6.89 -5.84
CA ALA A 128 -0.04 5.67 -6.22
C ALA A 128 0.79 5.87 -7.48
N THR A 129 0.18 6.40 -8.53
CA THR A 129 0.84 6.63 -9.82
C THR A 129 1.93 7.71 -9.72
N ALA A 130 1.69 8.77 -8.95
CA ALA A 130 2.69 9.81 -8.67
C ALA A 130 3.96 9.24 -8.02
N VAL A 131 3.85 8.46 -6.94
CA VAL A 131 5.04 7.92 -6.26
C VAL A 131 5.64 6.72 -7.00
N TYR A 132 4.81 5.86 -7.61
CA TYR A 132 5.26 4.65 -8.29
C TYR A 132 5.88 4.97 -9.65
N PHE A 133 5.16 5.65 -10.54
CA PHE A 133 5.62 5.98 -11.89
C PHE A 133 6.28 7.36 -12.01
N GLY A 134 6.13 8.24 -11.01
CA GLY A 134 6.53 9.64 -11.15
C GLY A 134 5.59 10.45 -12.05
N LYS A 135 4.38 9.93 -12.31
CA LYS A 135 3.47 10.44 -13.34
C LYS A 135 2.03 10.23 -12.90
N VAL A 136 1.14 11.18 -13.21
CA VAL A 136 -0.31 11.03 -13.00
C VAL A 136 -1.02 11.20 -14.35
N PRO A 137 -1.82 10.21 -14.79
CA PRO A 137 -2.56 10.32 -16.04
C PRO A 137 -3.76 11.27 -15.87
N LEU A 138 -4.05 12.07 -16.89
CA LEU A 138 -5.23 12.93 -16.96
C LEU A 138 -6.42 12.18 -17.58
N GLU A 139 -7.65 12.56 -17.23
CA GLU A 139 -8.86 11.95 -17.80
C GLU A 139 -9.04 12.28 -19.29
N GLU A 140 -8.75 13.51 -19.70
CA GLU A 140 -8.95 14.02 -21.08
C GLU A 140 -7.66 13.97 -21.93
N GLU A 141 -6.94 12.84 -21.85
CA GLU A 141 -5.61 12.61 -22.44
C GLU A 141 -4.48 13.48 -21.85
N GLY A 142 -3.32 12.87 -21.63
CA GLY A 142 -2.11 13.55 -21.14
C GLY A 142 -1.62 13.02 -19.80
N ILE A 143 -0.44 13.50 -19.40
CA ILE A 143 0.24 13.07 -18.18
C ILE A 143 0.83 14.30 -17.48
N ILE A 144 0.61 14.38 -16.17
CA ILE A 144 1.36 15.28 -15.28
C ILE A 144 2.66 14.58 -14.88
N GLN A 145 3.81 15.16 -15.24
CA GLN A 145 5.11 14.70 -14.79
C GLN A 145 5.39 15.24 -13.40
N ILE A 146 5.38 14.36 -12.39
CA ILE A 146 5.60 14.76 -11.00
C ILE A 146 7.08 15.01 -10.76
N ARG A 147 7.37 16.12 -10.07
CA ARG A 147 8.71 16.53 -9.65
C ARG A 147 8.75 16.64 -8.15
N TRP A 148 9.50 15.74 -7.53
CA TRP A 148 9.71 15.77 -6.09
C TRP A 148 10.84 16.75 -5.75
N PRO A 149 10.66 17.64 -4.76
CA PRO A 149 11.78 18.34 -4.14
C PRO A 149 12.87 17.35 -3.71
N SER A 150 14.13 17.75 -3.79
CA SER A 150 15.29 16.90 -3.44
C SER A 150 15.15 16.32 -2.02
N GLY A 151 14.76 17.15 -1.05
CA GLY A 151 14.51 16.74 0.34
C GLY A 151 13.38 15.71 0.52
N LEU A 152 12.49 15.54 -0.46
CA LEU A 152 11.38 14.58 -0.41
C LEU A 152 11.61 13.34 -1.30
N SER A 153 12.76 13.26 -1.99
CA SER A 153 13.05 12.15 -2.90
C SER A 153 13.19 10.80 -2.16
N ASP A 154 13.74 10.79 -0.94
CA ASP A 154 13.84 9.55 -0.16
C ASP A 154 12.46 9.02 0.24
N ILE A 155 11.60 9.87 0.83
CA ILE A 155 10.25 9.46 1.24
C ILE A 155 9.39 9.06 0.04
N ALA A 156 9.52 9.72 -1.11
CA ALA A 156 8.84 9.32 -2.35
C ALA A 156 9.26 7.91 -2.78
N ASN A 157 10.56 7.58 -2.70
CA ASN A 157 11.07 6.25 -3.02
C ASN A 157 10.62 5.20 -1.99
N ARG A 158 10.51 5.55 -0.70
CA ARG A 158 9.94 4.64 0.32
C ARG A 158 8.47 4.33 0.02
N TRP A 159 7.69 5.33 -0.40
CA TRP A 159 6.33 5.10 -0.88
C TRP A 159 6.29 4.21 -2.13
N ARG A 160 7.23 4.39 -3.07
CA ARG A 160 7.39 3.45 -4.20
C ARG A 160 7.68 2.03 -3.72
N MET A 161 8.55 1.84 -2.72
CA MET A 161 8.82 0.53 -2.12
C MET A 161 7.56 -0.08 -1.46
N PHE A 162 6.77 0.75 -0.78
CA PHE A 162 5.47 0.36 -0.28
C PHE A 162 4.56 -0.12 -1.42
N TYR A 163 4.51 0.60 -2.55
CA TYR A 163 3.69 0.20 -3.70
C TYR A 163 4.19 -1.06 -4.41
N PHE A 164 5.51 -1.35 -4.43
CA PHE A 164 6.00 -2.66 -4.87
C PHE A 164 5.45 -3.80 -4.00
N HIS A 165 5.48 -3.62 -2.68
CA HIS A 165 4.89 -4.59 -1.76
C HIS A 165 3.37 -4.70 -1.93
N HIS A 166 2.68 -3.55 -2.08
CA HIS A 166 1.24 -3.48 -2.30
C HIS A 166 0.80 -4.21 -3.56
N PHE A 167 1.38 -3.91 -4.73
CA PHE A 167 1.00 -4.55 -6.00
C PHE A 167 1.31 -6.05 -6.00
N MET A 168 2.42 -6.46 -5.40
CA MET A 168 2.71 -7.89 -5.20
C MET A 168 1.67 -8.54 -4.28
N GLY A 169 1.28 -7.85 -3.20
CA GLY A 169 0.22 -8.29 -2.30
C GLY A 169 -1.13 -8.45 -3.03
N VAL A 170 -1.51 -7.48 -3.85
CA VAL A 170 -2.72 -7.55 -4.69
C VAL A 170 -2.67 -8.74 -5.64
N ALA A 171 -1.53 -9.00 -6.27
CA ALA A 171 -1.36 -10.15 -7.14
C ALA A 171 -1.51 -11.48 -6.38
N LEU A 172 -0.90 -11.61 -5.20
CA LEU A 172 -1.01 -12.81 -4.36
C LEU A 172 -2.43 -12.99 -3.81
N GLU A 173 -3.09 -11.92 -3.37
CA GLU A 173 -4.50 -11.94 -2.96
C GLU A 173 -5.43 -12.30 -4.12
N GLY A 174 -5.15 -11.81 -5.32
CA GLY A 174 -5.87 -12.16 -6.55
C GLY A 174 -5.76 -13.65 -6.86
N MET A 175 -4.54 -14.20 -6.82
CA MET A 175 -4.29 -15.64 -6.97
C MET A 175 -4.98 -16.46 -5.87
N PHE A 176 -4.96 -16.00 -4.62
CA PHE A 176 -5.65 -16.65 -3.51
C PHE A 176 -7.17 -16.66 -3.70
N SER A 177 -7.76 -15.51 -4.04
CA SER A 177 -9.20 -15.37 -4.29
C SER A 177 -9.64 -16.27 -5.44
N TRP A 178 -8.86 -16.30 -6.53
CA TRP A 178 -9.10 -17.20 -7.65
C TRP A 178 -9.00 -18.68 -7.23
N LEU A 179 -7.98 -19.05 -6.45
CA LEU A 179 -7.75 -20.42 -6.01
C LEU A 179 -8.93 -20.92 -5.16
N VAL A 180 -9.32 -20.15 -4.14
CA VAL A 180 -10.45 -20.50 -3.26
C VAL A 180 -11.76 -20.60 -4.04
N THR A 181 -12.01 -19.67 -4.97
CA THR A 181 -13.22 -19.68 -5.81
C THR A 181 -13.24 -20.91 -6.73
N SER A 182 -12.15 -21.16 -7.44
CA SER A 182 -12.00 -22.32 -8.35
C SER A 182 -12.15 -23.66 -7.61
N LEU A 183 -11.65 -23.75 -6.38
CA LEU A 183 -11.82 -24.93 -5.53
C LEU A 183 -13.25 -25.07 -5.01
N SER A 184 -13.88 -23.97 -4.62
CA SER A 184 -15.27 -23.97 -4.16
C SER A 184 -16.24 -24.43 -5.25
N GLU A 185 -15.99 -24.09 -6.51
CA GLU A 185 -16.80 -24.54 -7.65
C GLU A 185 -16.68 -26.05 -7.91
N ARG A 186 -15.54 -26.65 -7.54
CA ARG A 186 -15.30 -28.10 -7.64
C ARG A 186 -15.84 -28.88 -6.44
N GLY A 187 -16.19 -28.18 -5.35
CA GLY A 187 -16.71 -28.76 -4.12
C GLY A 187 -15.81 -29.86 -3.55
N VAL A 188 -16.42 -30.95 -3.10
CA VAL A 188 -15.73 -32.07 -2.43
C VAL A 188 -14.79 -32.83 -3.37
N ALA A 189 -14.96 -32.73 -4.69
CA ALA A 189 -14.07 -33.40 -5.64
C ALA A 189 -12.64 -32.83 -5.62
N GLY A 190 -12.53 -31.54 -5.25
CA GLY A 190 -11.27 -30.81 -5.19
C GLY A 190 -10.52 -30.73 -6.52
N ALA A 191 -9.28 -30.26 -6.46
CA ALA A 191 -8.32 -30.33 -7.55
C ALA A 191 -6.88 -30.29 -7.03
N SER A 192 -5.95 -30.88 -7.77
CA SER A 192 -4.52 -30.61 -7.54
C SER A 192 -4.15 -29.22 -8.09
N ILE A 193 -3.03 -28.66 -7.62
CA ILE A 193 -2.49 -27.42 -8.19
C ILE A 193 -2.14 -27.63 -9.68
N ASP A 194 -1.65 -28.81 -10.07
CA ASP A 194 -1.35 -29.13 -11.46
C ASP A 194 -2.60 -29.08 -12.36
N ASP A 195 -3.70 -29.66 -11.89
CA ASP A 195 -4.98 -29.63 -12.61
C ASP A 195 -5.45 -28.18 -12.79
N LEU A 196 -5.33 -27.36 -11.74
CA LEU A 196 -5.74 -25.97 -11.76
C LEU A 196 -4.84 -25.10 -12.65
N VAL A 197 -3.53 -25.34 -12.68
CA VAL A 197 -2.58 -24.60 -13.51
C VAL A 197 -2.72 -24.97 -14.98
N SER A 198 -3.12 -26.20 -15.28
CA SER A 198 -3.29 -26.67 -16.67
C SER A 198 -4.29 -25.83 -17.47
N SER A 199 -5.24 -25.18 -16.80
CA SER A 199 -6.24 -24.28 -17.42
C SER A 199 -5.65 -22.99 -17.98
N LEU A 200 -4.43 -22.59 -17.59
CA LEU A 200 -3.71 -21.47 -18.21
C LEU A 200 -3.42 -21.71 -19.70
N ASN A 201 -3.52 -22.97 -20.13
CA ASN A 201 -3.37 -23.39 -21.52
C ASN A 201 -4.72 -23.49 -22.26
N ASP A 202 -5.83 -23.13 -21.63
CA ASP A 202 -7.14 -23.08 -22.26
C ASP A 202 -7.20 -21.95 -23.29
N ARG A 203 -7.89 -22.22 -24.40
CA ARG A 203 -8.07 -21.24 -25.48
C ARG A 203 -8.74 -19.97 -24.98
N THR A 204 -9.69 -20.10 -24.05
CA THR A 204 -10.43 -18.98 -23.45
C THR A 204 -9.53 -18.01 -22.69
N VAL A 205 -8.48 -18.50 -22.02
CA VAL A 205 -7.48 -17.64 -21.36
C VAL A 205 -6.72 -16.85 -22.41
N THR A 206 -6.28 -17.51 -23.48
CA THR A 206 -5.53 -16.86 -24.56
C THR A 206 -6.39 -15.79 -25.24
N GLU A 207 -7.64 -16.12 -25.59
CA GLU A 207 -8.61 -15.19 -26.18
C GLU A 207 -8.88 -14.00 -25.25
N SER A 208 -9.14 -14.26 -23.97
CA SER A 208 -9.42 -13.22 -22.98
C SER A 208 -8.23 -12.29 -22.74
N ILE A 209 -7.01 -12.81 -22.63
CA ILE A 209 -5.80 -11.99 -22.46
C ILE A 209 -5.50 -11.18 -23.74
N SER A 210 -5.68 -11.79 -24.91
CA SER A 210 -5.53 -11.11 -26.20
C SER A 210 -6.52 -9.96 -26.37
N GLU A 211 -7.80 -10.18 -26.05
CA GLU A 211 -8.83 -9.15 -26.07
C GLU A 211 -8.52 -8.04 -25.06
N PHE A 212 -8.15 -8.43 -23.84
CA PHE A 212 -7.92 -7.50 -22.74
C PHE A 212 -6.79 -6.51 -23.03
N PHE A 213 -5.65 -6.99 -23.55
CA PHE A 213 -4.51 -6.14 -23.86
C PHE A 213 -4.49 -5.64 -25.31
N ALA A 214 -5.51 -5.99 -26.11
CA ALA A 214 -5.54 -5.73 -27.55
C ALA A 214 -4.29 -6.26 -28.29
N ILE A 215 -3.82 -7.46 -27.92
CA ILE A 215 -2.64 -8.12 -28.49
C ILE A 215 -2.98 -9.46 -29.12
N SER A 216 -2.09 -9.98 -29.97
CA SER A 216 -2.14 -11.36 -30.43
C SER A 216 -1.08 -12.20 -29.73
N LEU A 217 -1.51 -13.16 -28.91
CA LEU A 217 -0.57 -14.07 -28.24
C LEU A 217 -0.04 -15.12 -29.25
N PRO A 218 1.28 -15.30 -29.37
CA PRO A 218 1.87 -16.24 -30.32
C PRO A 218 1.69 -17.71 -29.91
N ARG A 219 1.35 -17.97 -28.63
CA ARG A 219 1.23 -19.30 -28.01
C ARG A 219 0.16 -19.25 -26.93
N LYS A 220 -0.15 -20.40 -26.35
CA LYS A 220 -0.99 -20.48 -25.15
C LYS A 220 -0.31 -19.76 -23.99
N PHE A 221 -1.08 -19.06 -23.16
CA PHE A 221 -0.53 -18.26 -22.08
C PHE A 221 0.38 -19.06 -21.12
N GLY A 222 -0.06 -20.24 -20.68
CA GLY A 222 0.75 -21.09 -19.79
C GLY A 222 2.08 -21.57 -20.38
N GLU A 223 2.23 -21.59 -21.71
CA GLU A 223 3.46 -21.94 -22.45
C GLU A 223 4.35 -20.72 -22.76
N MET A 224 3.93 -19.50 -22.39
CA MET A 224 4.75 -18.30 -22.53
C MET A 224 5.60 -18.08 -21.29
N THR A 225 6.73 -17.40 -21.46
CA THR A 225 7.54 -16.88 -20.35
C THR A 225 7.20 -15.41 -20.12
N PRO A 226 7.47 -14.85 -18.93
CA PRO A 226 7.40 -13.40 -18.72
C PRO A 226 8.17 -12.62 -19.79
N SER A 227 9.42 -13.02 -20.09
CA SER A 227 10.21 -12.39 -21.15
C SER A 227 9.50 -12.31 -22.49
N LEU A 228 8.91 -13.41 -22.95
CA LEU A 228 8.21 -13.46 -24.24
C LEU A 228 6.92 -12.62 -24.21
N PHE A 229 6.18 -12.66 -23.10
CA PHE A 229 4.94 -11.91 -22.95
C PHE A 229 5.18 -10.40 -22.96
N PHE A 230 6.11 -9.91 -22.14
CA PHE A 230 6.45 -8.48 -22.12
C PHE A 230 7.19 -8.04 -23.39
N GLY A 231 7.82 -8.98 -24.12
CA GLY A 231 8.36 -8.77 -25.46
C GLY A 231 7.33 -8.26 -26.48
N ILE A 232 6.07 -8.68 -26.35
CA ILE A 232 4.96 -8.20 -27.19
C ILE A 232 4.73 -6.69 -27.00
N PHE A 233 5.10 -6.15 -25.84
CA PHE A 233 4.96 -4.73 -25.49
C PHE A 233 6.24 -3.93 -25.73
N GLY A 234 7.23 -4.51 -26.43
CA GLY A 234 8.48 -3.83 -26.81
C GLY A 234 9.62 -3.96 -25.82
N VAL A 235 9.42 -4.66 -24.69
CA VAL A 235 10.50 -4.93 -23.73
C VAL A 235 11.47 -5.96 -24.35
N PRO A 236 12.79 -5.72 -24.41
CA PRO A 236 13.71 -6.67 -25.01
C PRO A 236 13.63 -8.07 -24.37
N GLU A 237 13.50 -9.10 -25.21
CA GLU A 237 13.54 -10.49 -24.77
C GLU A 237 14.96 -10.87 -24.28
N GLY A 238 15.04 -11.63 -23.19
CA GLY A 238 16.31 -12.05 -22.60
C GLY A 238 16.24 -12.11 -21.08
N ASP A 239 17.39 -12.27 -20.42
CA ASP A 239 17.45 -12.37 -18.97
C ASP A 239 16.94 -11.11 -18.27
N LEU A 240 16.41 -11.29 -17.05
CA LEU A 240 16.01 -10.18 -16.20
C LEU A 240 17.24 -9.55 -15.55
N ILE A 241 17.78 -8.53 -16.23
CA ILE A 241 18.86 -7.69 -15.73
C ILE A 241 18.32 -6.29 -15.39
N ARG A 242 19.17 -5.44 -14.83
CA ARG A 242 18.80 -4.07 -14.45
C ARG A 242 18.29 -3.26 -15.64
N GLU A 243 18.85 -3.49 -16.81
CA GLU A 243 18.48 -2.87 -18.08
C GLU A 243 17.08 -3.31 -18.51
N THR A 244 16.73 -4.58 -18.40
CA THR A 244 15.35 -5.09 -18.63
C THR A 244 14.33 -4.40 -17.72
N SER A 245 14.69 -4.20 -16.45
CA SER A 245 13.86 -3.44 -15.50
C SER A 245 13.68 -1.97 -15.89
N LEU A 246 14.68 -1.34 -16.50
CA LEU A 246 14.58 0.03 -17.02
C LEU A 246 13.67 0.07 -18.26
N TYR A 247 13.80 -0.88 -19.17
CA TYR A 247 12.93 -0.99 -20.34
C TYR A 247 11.46 -1.19 -19.95
N LEU A 248 11.18 -1.94 -18.87
CA LEU A 248 9.81 -2.06 -18.36
C LEU A 248 9.22 -0.68 -17.99
N GLU A 249 9.98 0.21 -17.37
CA GLU A 249 9.51 1.58 -17.06
C GLU A 249 9.30 2.46 -18.30
N GLU A 250 10.11 2.25 -19.33
CA GLU A 250 9.99 2.99 -20.58
C GLU A 250 8.77 2.53 -21.41
N PHE A 251 8.60 1.22 -21.60
CA PHE A 251 7.58 0.65 -22.48
C PHE A 251 6.24 0.41 -21.77
N ILE A 252 6.27 0.14 -20.47
CA ILE A 252 5.09 -0.09 -19.66
C ILE A 252 4.98 1.07 -18.67
N GLY A 253 4.55 2.23 -19.18
CA GLY A 253 4.28 3.41 -18.36
C GLY A 253 2.90 3.38 -17.72
N VAL A 254 2.53 4.49 -17.08
CA VAL A 254 1.24 4.68 -16.38
C VAL A 254 0.01 4.61 -17.31
N GLU A 255 0.19 4.88 -18.60
CA GLU A 255 -0.89 4.78 -19.61
C GLU A 255 -1.00 3.38 -20.21
N SER A 256 -0.07 2.47 -19.90
CA SER A 256 -0.09 1.12 -20.45
C SER A 256 -1.28 0.34 -19.87
N PRO A 257 -1.97 -0.50 -20.66
CA PRO A 257 -2.95 -1.43 -20.11
C PRO A 257 -2.33 -2.46 -19.15
N LEU A 258 -0.99 -2.57 -19.16
CA LEU A 258 -0.21 -3.35 -18.21
C LEU A 258 0.26 -2.56 -16.98
N ALA A 259 -0.07 -1.28 -16.84
CA ALA A 259 0.28 -0.52 -15.65
C ALA A 259 -0.27 -1.21 -14.40
N GLU A 260 0.54 -1.26 -13.34
CA GLU A 260 0.20 -1.99 -12.12
C GLU A 260 -1.09 -1.50 -11.44
N ASP A 261 -1.41 -0.21 -11.52
CA ASP A 261 -2.68 0.35 -11.02
C ASP A 261 -3.89 -0.14 -11.84
N GLU A 262 -3.75 -0.23 -13.16
CA GLU A 262 -4.79 -0.77 -14.03
C GLU A 262 -4.99 -2.28 -13.79
N LEU A 263 -3.92 -3.05 -13.66
CA LEU A 263 -4.00 -4.48 -13.32
C LEU A 263 -4.63 -4.69 -11.94
N GLU A 264 -4.25 -3.90 -10.93
CA GLU A 264 -4.89 -3.91 -9.61
C GLU A 264 -6.39 -3.65 -9.71
N ARG A 265 -6.80 -2.60 -10.43
CA ARG A 265 -8.21 -2.24 -10.60
C ARG A 265 -9.03 -3.40 -11.17
N ARG A 266 -8.46 -4.14 -12.12
CA ARG A 266 -9.11 -5.31 -12.75
C ARG A 266 -9.22 -6.50 -11.81
N ILE A 267 -8.14 -6.80 -11.10
CA ILE A 267 -8.12 -7.86 -10.09
C ILE A 267 -9.18 -7.58 -9.01
N ARG A 268 -9.25 -6.33 -8.52
CA ARG A 268 -10.24 -5.92 -7.52
C ARG A 268 -11.66 -5.78 -8.08
N GLY A 269 -11.81 -5.42 -9.35
CA GLY A 269 -13.08 -5.26 -10.04
C GLY A 269 -13.88 -6.56 -10.23
N LYS A 270 -13.28 -7.72 -9.87
CA LYS A 270 -13.88 -9.06 -9.94
C LYS A 270 -14.22 -9.56 -11.34
N GLU A 271 -13.92 -8.77 -12.38
CA GLU A 271 -14.13 -9.10 -13.80
C GLU A 271 -13.58 -10.50 -14.15
N PHE A 272 -12.47 -10.89 -13.51
CA PHE A 272 -11.81 -12.17 -13.75
C PHE A 272 -11.83 -13.14 -12.55
N SER A 273 -12.52 -12.80 -11.45
CA SER A 273 -12.44 -13.57 -10.20
C SER A 273 -12.93 -15.03 -10.32
N GLN A 274 -13.83 -15.30 -11.26
CA GLN A 274 -14.40 -16.63 -11.54
C GLN A 274 -13.85 -17.27 -12.83
N SER A 275 -12.96 -16.58 -13.55
CA SER A 275 -12.41 -17.09 -14.81
C SER A 275 -10.97 -17.52 -14.65
N GLN A 276 -10.52 -18.40 -15.54
CA GLN A 276 -9.12 -18.85 -15.59
C GLN A 276 -8.17 -17.67 -15.90
N SER A 277 -8.67 -16.62 -16.56
CA SER A 277 -7.93 -15.37 -16.78
C SER A 277 -7.60 -14.64 -15.47
N GLY A 278 -8.34 -14.88 -14.38
CA GLY A 278 -8.05 -14.27 -13.07
C GLY A 278 -6.68 -14.65 -12.53
N LEU A 279 -6.29 -15.93 -12.69
CA LEU A 279 -4.94 -16.39 -12.38
C LEU A 279 -3.91 -15.71 -13.30
N ALA A 280 -4.17 -15.68 -14.60
CA ALA A 280 -3.25 -15.10 -15.59
C ALA A 280 -2.96 -13.61 -15.32
N VAL A 281 -3.99 -12.78 -15.12
CA VAL A 281 -3.84 -11.34 -14.83
C VAL A 281 -3.09 -11.11 -13.53
N SER A 282 -3.38 -11.91 -12.49
CA SER A 282 -2.67 -11.83 -11.21
C SER A 282 -1.19 -12.21 -11.36
N LEU A 283 -0.87 -13.23 -12.16
CA LEU A 283 0.52 -13.61 -12.46
C LEU A 283 1.26 -12.56 -13.28
N ILE A 284 0.58 -11.89 -14.21
CA ILE A 284 1.16 -10.78 -14.98
C ILE A 284 1.55 -9.64 -14.03
N LEU A 285 0.63 -9.21 -13.13
CA LEU A 285 0.94 -8.18 -12.13
C LEU A 285 2.10 -8.59 -11.23
N PHE A 286 2.10 -9.85 -10.76
CA PHE A 286 3.18 -10.41 -9.94
C PHE A 286 4.54 -10.32 -10.64
N CYS A 287 4.62 -10.82 -11.88
CA CYS A 287 5.86 -10.83 -12.66
C CYS A 287 6.33 -9.41 -12.98
N LEU A 288 5.42 -8.52 -13.39
CA LEU A 288 5.74 -7.13 -13.71
C LEU A 288 6.32 -6.39 -12.50
N THR A 289 5.64 -6.49 -11.36
CA THR A 289 6.03 -5.84 -10.10
C THR A 289 7.43 -6.28 -9.67
N LEU A 290 7.70 -7.59 -9.67
CA LEU A 290 9.02 -8.13 -9.28
C LEU A 290 10.12 -7.80 -10.30
N ALA A 291 9.79 -7.82 -11.59
CA ALA A 291 10.73 -7.46 -12.64
C ALA A 291 11.15 -6.00 -12.53
N ARG A 292 10.21 -5.07 -12.27
CA ARG A 292 10.55 -3.67 -11.96
C ARG A 292 11.29 -3.50 -10.64
N TYR A 293 10.98 -4.31 -9.62
CA TYR A 293 11.70 -4.24 -8.35
C TYR A 293 13.19 -4.61 -8.49
N THR A 294 13.56 -5.40 -9.51
CA THR A 294 14.93 -5.92 -9.71
C THR A 294 16.00 -4.82 -9.75
N ARG A 295 15.73 -3.66 -10.35
CA ARG A 295 16.69 -2.52 -10.33
C ARG A 295 16.88 -1.90 -8.95
N TRP A 296 15.94 -2.09 -8.03
CA TRP A 296 15.94 -1.51 -6.69
C TRP A 296 16.63 -2.41 -5.66
N ARG A 297 16.81 -3.70 -5.95
CA ARG A 297 17.33 -4.71 -5.01
C ARG A 297 18.64 -4.33 -4.31
N LYS A 298 19.52 -3.58 -4.97
CA LYS A 298 20.84 -3.17 -4.44
C LYS A 298 20.92 -1.70 -4.05
N THR A 299 19.77 -1.04 -3.90
CA THR A 299 19.68 0.36 -3.46
C THR A 299 19.33 0.43 -1.99
N ASP A 300 19.58 1.56 -1.34
CA ASP A 300 19.24 1.77 0.08
C ASP A 300 17.74 1.58 0.34
N ASN A 301 16.89 2.00 -0.59
CA ASN A 301 15.44 1.81 -0.51
C ASN A 301 15.02 0.34 -0.65
N GLY A 302 15.66 -0.42 -1.54
CA GLY A 302 15.41 -1.86 -1.67
C GLY A 302 15.90 -2.64 -0.45
N ASN A 303 17.06 -2.28 0.09
CA ASN A 303 17.57 -2.85 1.34
C ASN A 303 16.65 -2.51 2.51
N TRP A 304 16.15 -1.28 2.59
CA TRP A 304 15.16 -0.87 3.58
C TRP A 304 13.91 -1.76 3.52
N LEU A 305 13.35 -2.02 2.33
CA LEU A 305 12.20 -2.91 2.18
C LEU A 305 12.53 -4.35 2.61
N GLY A 306 13.72 -4.85 2.28
CA GLY A 306 14.17 -6.19 2.65
C GLY A 306 14.34 -6.38 4.15
N ASN A 307 14.84 -5.36 4.86
CA ASN A 307 15.05 -5.43 6.31
C ASN A 307 13.74 -5.45 7.11
N HIS A 308 12.59 -5.20 6.49
CA HIS A 308 11.28 -5.37 7.14
C HIS A 308 10.78 -6.82 7.11
N GLY A 309 11.40 -7.70 6.31
CA GLY A 309 11.16 -9.14 6.36
C GLY A 309 12.03 -9.78 7.44
N ILE A 310 11.44 -10.07 8.60
CA ILE A 310 12.12 -10.72 9.73
C ILE A 310 12.14 -12.23 9.53
N ASP A 311 11.03 -12.81 9.10
CA ASP A 311 10.89 -14.25 8.88
C ASP A 311 10.83 -14.55 7.38
N LYS A 312 11.90 -15.16 6.86
CA LYS A 312 12.01 -15.54 5.45
C LYS A 312 10.91 -16.49 4.96
N PHE A 313 10.25 -17.20 5.88
CA PHE A 313 9.20 -18.15 5.56
C PHE A 313 7.81 -17.53 5.57
N LEU A 314 7.57 -16.56 6.46
CA LEU A 314 6.27 -15.91 6.67
C LEU A 314 6.11 -14.59 5.93
N ASP A 315 7.21 -13.85 5.74
CA ASP A 315 7.12 -12.50 5.20
C ASP A 315 7.07 -12.50 3.68
N LEU A 316 5.96 -11.99 3.15
CA LEU A 316 5.77 -11.80 1.72
C LEU A 316 6.21 -10.40 1.30
N VAL A 317 7.53 -10.16 1.29
CA VAL A 317 8.11 -8.91 0.74
C VAL A 317 8.84 -9.17 -0.57
N PRO A 318 8.86 -8.21 -1.53
CA PRO A 318 9.43 -8.42 -2.87
C PRO A 318 10.86 -9.01 -2.89
N PRO A 319 11.81 -8.58 -2.02
CA PRO A 319 13.15 -9.16 -2.00
C PRO A 319 13.19 -10.66 -1.71
N LEU A 320 12.39 -11.11 -0.73
CA LEU A 320 12.35 -12.51 -0.29
C LEU A 320 11.66 -13.39 -1.32
N VAL A 321 10.56 -12.90 -1.90
CA VAL A 321 9.84 -13.60 -2.96
C VAL A 321 10.73 -13.77 -4.20
N LEU A 322 11.46 -12.71 -4.58
CA LEU A 322 12.42 -12.75 -5.68
C LEU A 322 13.57 -13.75 -5.41
N GLU A 323 14.15 -13.74 -4.20
CA GLU A 323 15.16 -14.72 -3.78
C GLU A 323 14.64 -16.16 -3.90
N GLY A 324 13.40 -16.43 -3.46
CA GLY A 324 12.80 -17.76 -3.58
C GLY A 324 12.54 -18.19 -5.02
N LEU A 325 12.16 -17.26 -5.91
CA LEU A 325 12.01 -17.57 -7.35
C LEU A 325 13.36 -17.87 -8.02
N GLU A 326 14.41 -17.12 -7.67
CA GLU A 326 15.76 -17.34 -8.17
C GLU A 326 16.33 -18.68 -7.69
N ASN A 327 16.09 -19.03 -6.43
CA ASN A 327 16.52 -20.32 -5.87
C ASN A 327 15.83 -21.51 -6.54
N GLU A 328 14.56 -21.38 -6.92
CA GLU A 328 13.82 -22.45 -7.60
C GLU A 328 14.19 -22.57 -9.09
N PHE A 329 14.20 -21.46 -9.83
CA PHE A 329 14.24 -21.50 -11.29
C PHE A 329 15.57 -21.05 -11.91
N SER A 330 16.50 -20.48 -11.14
CA SER A 330 17.72 -19.78 -11.61
C SER A 330 17.45 -18.57 -12.52
N SER A 331 16.64 -18.71 -13.58
CA SER A 331 16.13 -17.64 -14.45
C SER A 331 14.59 -17.70 -14.52
N TRP A 332 13.94 -17.28 -13.43
CA TRP A 332 12.48 -17.30 -13.31
C TRP A 332 11.77 -16.48 -14.41
N TRP A 333 12.41 -15.42 -14.90
CA TRP A 333 11.90 -14.58 -16.00
C TRP A 333 11.81 -15.31 -17.35
N GLN A 334 12.58 -16.39 -17.50
CA GLN A 334 12.56 -17.30 -18.65
C GLN A 334 11.77 -18.58 -18.38
N THR A 335 11.11 -18.68 -17.22
CA THR A 335 10.29 -19.83 -16.86
C THR A 335 8.87 -19.66 -17.40
N HIS A 336 8.23 -20.74 -17.83
CA HIS A 336 6.86 -20.67 -18.32
C HIS A 336 5.90 -20.23 -17.23
N PHE A 337 4.84 -19.49 -17.60
CA PHE A 337 3.81 -19.05 -16.67
C PHE A 337 3.16 -20.22 -15.93
N ALA A 338 2.98 -21.39 -16.55
CA ALA A 338 2.46 -22.57 -15.86
C ALA A 338 3.36 -23.02 -14.70
N ASP A 339 4.68 -23.06 -14.93
CA ASP A 339 5.63 -23.50 -13.91
C ASP A 339 5.76 -22.47 -12.78
N LEU A 340 5.76 -21.17 -13.12
CA LEU A 340 5.68 -20.08 -12.15
C LEU A 340 4.39 -20.14 -11.33
N ALA A 341 3.25 -20.32 -11.98
CA ALA A 341 1.94 -20.42 -11.33
C ALA A 341 1.92 -21.57 -10.32
N ARG A 342 2.43 -22.75 -10.71
CA ARG A 342 2.51 -23.92 -9.84
C ARG A 342 3.32 -23.60 -8.58
N PHE A 343 4.51 -23.02 -8.73
CA PHE A 343 5.37 -22.69 -7.59
C PHE A 343 4.74 -21.61 -6.70
N VAL A 344 4.28 -20.51 -7.28
CA VAL A 344 3.71 -19.37 -6.53
C VAL A 344 2.43 -19.77 -5.79
N LEU A 345 1.50 -20.50 -6.46
CA LEU A 345 0.29 -20.99 -5.83
C LEU A 345 0.60 -21.95 -4.67
N SER A 346 1.59 -22.82 -4.84
CA SER A 346 1.98 -23.76 -3.79
C SER A 346 2.62 -23.05 -2.61
N ARG A 347 3.67 -22.27 -2.86
CA ARG A 347 4.57 -21.73 -1.84
C ARG A 347 4.06 -20.44 -1.20
N TYR A 348 3.64 -19.48 -2.00
CA TYR A 348 3.32 -18.11 -1.53
C TYR A 348 1.83 -17.87 -1.31
N VAL A 349 0.97 -18.74 -1.85
CA VAL A 349 -0.48 -18.63 -1.68
C VAL A 349 -1.01 -19.69 -0.71
N PHE A 350 -0.93 -20.96 -1.08
CA PHE A 350 -1.50 -22.05 -0.30
C PHE A 350 -0.78 -22.29 1.03
N GLN A 351 0.53 -22.54 0.99
CA GLN A 351 1.31 -22.78 2.21
C GLN A 351 1.28 -21.57 3.14
N GLN A 352 1.40 -20.35 2.60
CA GLN A 352 1.31 -19.12 3.37
C GLN A 352 -0.03 -18.99 4.11
N HIS A 353 -1.15 -19.26 3.41
CA HIS A 353 -2.47 -19.23 4.02
C HIS A 353 -2.63 -20.29 5.12
N GLN A 354 -2.08 -21.49 4.93
CA GLN A 354 -2.07 -22.50 5.98
C GLN A 354 -1.33 -22.01 7.22
N ILE A 355 -0.13 -21.46 7.06
CA ILE A 355 0.68 -20.99 8.19
C ILE A 355 -0.04 -19.88 8.96
N ILE A 356 -0.53 -18.85 8.25
CA ILE A 356 -1.29 -17.75 8.86
C ILE A 356 -2.56 -18.26 9.58
N SER A 357 -3.22 -19.29 9.04
CA SER A 357 -4.40 -19.87 9.67
C SER A 357 -4.08 -20.53 11.01
N TYR A 358 -2.97 -21.27 11.09
CA TYR A 358 -2.52 -21.89 12.33
C TYR A 358 -2.09 -20.84 13.36
N GLU A 359 -1.38 -19.79 12.95
CA GLU A 359 -0.99 -18.70 13.85
C GLU A 359 -2.20 -17.97 14.45
N LYS A 360 -3.24 -17.71 13.65
CA LYS A 360 -4.40 -16.93 14.08
C LYS A 360 -5.43 -17.68 14.91
N SER A 361 -5.48 -19.01 14.82
CA SER A 361 -6.57 -19.79 15.43
C SER A 361 -6.12 -20.97 16.28
N TYR A 362 -4.83 -21.34 16.29
CA TYR A 362 -4.26 -22.53 16.93
C TYR A 362 -4.83 -23.88 16.46
N THR A 363 -6.09 -23.92 16.01
CA THR A 363 -6.85 -25.08 15.52
C THR A 363 -7.03 -25.09 14.00
N ALA A 364 -6.59 -24.03 13.30
CA ALA A 364 -6.80 -23.80 11.87
C ALA A 364 -8.29 -23.81 11.45
N ASP A 365 -9.21 -23.47 12.37
CA ASP A 365 -10.66 -23.41 12.08
C ASP A 365 -11.02 -22.37 11.00
N ARG A 366 -10.15 -21.36 10.83
CA ARG A 366 -10.24 -20.31 9.80
C ARG A 366 -9.58 -20.68 8.47
N CYS A 367 -9.07 -21.91 8.31
CA CYS A 367 -8.42 -22.30 7.07
C CYS A 367 -9.47 -22.54 5.98
N LEU A 368 -9.48 -21.65 4.98
CA LEU A 368 -10.37 -21.74 3.83
C LEU A 368 -10.05 -22.91 2.88
N ILE A 369 -8.80 -23.40 2.87
CA ILE A 369 -8.33 -24.44 1.94
C ILE A 369 -7.87 -25.65 2.75
N GLN A 370 -8.33 -26.85 2.38
CA GLN A 370 -7.91 -28.11 2.99
C GLN A 370 -7.16 -28.96 1.96
N LEU A 371 -6.21 -29.77 2.42
CA LEU A 371 -5.45 -30.72 1.61
C LEU A 371 -5.81 -32.14 2.03
N GLU A 372 -6.41 -32.89 1.12
CA GLU A 372 -6.80 -34.30 1.30
C GLU A 372 -6.29 -35.11 0.10
N ASP A 373 -5.48 -36.14 0.35
CA ASP A 373 -4.97 -37.04 -0.70
C ASP A 373 -4.44 -36.32 -1.94
N SER A 374 -3.57 -35.31 -1.74
CA SER A 374 -2.97 -34.45 -2.78
C SER A 374 -3.95 -33.55 -3.56
N LYS A 375 -5.21 -33.47 -3.12
CA LYS A 375 -6.22 -32.54 -3.65
C LYS A 375 -6.51 -31.43 -2.66
N LEU A 376 -6.67 -30.24 -3.20
CA LEU A 376 -7.15 -29.09 -2.45
C LEU A 376 -8.66 -29.02 -2.55
N THR A 377 -9.32 -28.64 -1.46
CA THR A 377 -10.76 -28.32 -1.39
C THR A 377 -10.93 -26.98 -0.68
N ALA A 378 -12.02 -26.27 -0.97
CA ALA A 378 -12.37 -25.04 -0.28
C ALA A 378 -13.79 -25.14 0.28
N ARG A 379 -14.00 -24.57 1.47
CA ARG A 379 -15.30 -24.61 2.17
C ARG A 379 -16.32 -23.64 1.58
N GLU A 380 -15.85 -22.44 1.24
CA GLU A 380 -16.69 -21.33 0.75
C GLU A 380 -15.89 -20.49 -0.25
N PRO A 381 -16.55 -19.83 -1.21
CA PRO A 381 -15.87 -18.91 -2.12
C PRO A 381 -15.36 -17.68 -1.36
N PHE A 382 -14.21 -17.16 -1.77
CA PHE A 382 -13.60 -15.97 -1.18
C PHE A 382 -13.37 -14.92 -2.25
N GLY A 383 -14.21 -13.87 -2.22
CA GLY A 383 -14.17 -12.77 -3.19
C GLY A 383 -13.80 -11.42 -2.58
N LYS A 384 -13.12 -11.39 -1.43
CA LYS A 384 -12.66 -10.15 -0.81
C LYS A 384 -11.17 -9.96 -1.09
N ILE A 385 -10.86 -9.15 -2.09
CA ILE A 385 -9.50 -8.67 -2.35
C ILE A 385 -9.43 -7.26 -1.74
N GLY A 386 -8.63 -7.07 -0.70
CA GLY A 386 -8.30 -5.75 -0.18
C GLY A 386 -8.39 -5.48 1.31
N MET A 387 -7.29 -4.91 1.81
CA MET A 387 -7.32 -3.64 2.54
C MET A 387 -6.85 -2.54 1.58
N GLY A 388 -7.60 -1.43 1.45
CA GLY A 388 -7.17 -0.24 0.70
C GLY A 388 -6.05 0.52 1.42
N ASN A 389 -5.52 1.58 0.81
CA ASN A 389 -4.51 2.42 1.47
C ASN A 389 -5.16 3.42 2.42
N ALA A 390 -5.66 2.94 3.56
CA ALA A 390 -6.31 3.76 4.60
C ALA A 390 -5.43 4.91 5.14
N ARG A 391 -4.12 4.91 4.83
CA ARG A 391 -3.16 5.92 5.29
C ARG A 391 -3.30 7.24 4.53
N LEU A 392 -3.63 7.22 3.24
CA LEU A 392 -3.71 8.44 2.43
C LEU A 392 -4.87 9.33 2.87
N GLY A 393 -6.08 8.78 2.94
CA GLY A 393 -7.26 9.55 3.39
C GLY A 393 -7.08 10.13 4.80
N SER A 394 -6.46 9.37 5.70
CA SER A 394 -6.12 9.86 7.04
C SER A 394 -5.12 11.02 7.00
N ALA A 395 -4.11 10.95 6.12
CA ALA A 395 -3.12 12.01 5.96
C ALA A 395 -3.71 13.27 5.34
N ILE A 396 -4.55 13.14 4.31
CA ILE A 396 -5.28 14.27 3.71
C ILE A 396 -6.19 14.94 4.75
N GLN A 397 -6.94 14.16 5.53
CA GLN A 397 -7.76 14.70 6.60
C GLN A 397 -6.95 15.47 7.64
N ILE A 398 -5.80 14.93 8.07
CA ILE A 398 -4.88 15.63 8.99
C ILE A 398 -4.48 16.99 8.39
N LEU A 399 -4.15 17.04 7.11
CA LEU A 399 -3.74 18.28 6.45
C LEU A 399 -4.88 19.29 6.31
N HIS A 400 -6.12 18.85 6.09
CA HIS A 400 -7.31 19.72 6.15
C HIS A 400 -7.58 20.25 7.55
N ASP A 401 -7.54 19.38 8.57
CA ASP A 401 -7.76 19.78 9.97
C ASP A 401 -6.71 20.81 10.41
N LEU A 402 -5.47 20.67 9.94
CA LEU A 402 -4.38 21.62 10.19
C LEU A 402 -4.43 22.87 9.31
N VAL A 403 -5.44 23.05 8.44
CA VAL A 403 -5.59 24.17 7.50
C VAL A 403 -4.32 24.34 6.64
N LEU A 404 -3.81 23.22 6.12
CA LEU A 404 -2.71 23.20 5.16
C LEU A 404 -3.23 22.89 3.76
N LEU A 405 -4.33 22.13 3.68
CA LEU A 405 -5.12 21.89 2.47
C LEU A 405 -6.54 22.42 2.64
N GLU A 406 -7.18 22.78 1.53
CA GLU A 406 -8.60 23.13 1.45
C GLU A 406 -9.24 22.48 0.22
N GLU A 407 -10.53 22.20 0.25
CA GLU A 407 -11.28 21.73 -0.93
C GLU A 407 -11.91 22.93 -1.64
N SER A 408 -11.71 23.04 -2.95
CA SER A 408 -12.40 24.03 -3.77
C SER A 408 -13.88 23.69 -3.94
N GLU A 409 -14.68 24.64 -4.44
CA GLU A 409 -16.09 24.38 -4.76
C GLU A 409 -16.27 23.26 -5.81
N ASP A 410 -15.25 23.03 -6.63
CA ASP A 410 -15.21 21.99 -7.66
C ASP A 410 -14.71 20.63 -7.13
N GLY A 411 -14.42 20.52 -5.82
CA GLY A 411 -13.94 19.29 -5.18
C GLY A 411 -12.43 19.06 -5.29
N VAL A 412 -11.68 19.97 -5.91
CA VAL A 412 -10.23 19.85 -6.05
C VAL A 412 -9.56 20.27 -4.75
N THR A 413 -8.71 19.40 -4.18
CA THR A 413 -7.89 19.73 -3.02
C THR A 413 -6.75 20.68 -3.41
N THR A 414 -6.74 21.89 -2.87
CA THR A 414 -5.70 22.91 -3.09
C THR A 414 -4.85 23.11 -1.83
N VAL A 415 -3.63 23.61 -2.03
CA VAL A 415 -2.73 23.96 -0.92
C VAL A 415 -3.00 25.40 -0.48
N THR A 416 -3.25 25.59 0.80
CA THR A 416 -3.44 26.93 1.40
C THR A 416 -2.13 27.72 1.43
N ASN A 417 -2.19 29.03 1.65
CA ASN A 417 -0.98 29.85 1.84
C ASN A 417 -0.13 29.37 3.03
N ASP A 418 -0.77 28.98 4.13
CA ASP A 418 -0.11 28.38 5.29
C ASP A 418 0.61 27.06 4.93
N GLY A 419 -0.03 26.23 4.10
CA GLY A 419 0.55 24.99 3.58
C GLY A 419 1.79 25.24 2.71
N LEU A 420 1.74 26.24 1.84
CA LEU A 420 2.87 26.64 0.99
C LEU A 420 4.03 27.20 1.81
N GLU A 421 3.73 28.07 2.79
CA GLU A 421 4.75 28.63 3.68
C GLU A 421 5.43 27.53 4.51
N LEU A 422 4.65 26.64 5.12
CA LEU A 422 5.17 25.51 5.89
C LEU A 422 6.03 24.57 5.04
N LEU A 423 5.57 24.24 3.82
CA LEU A 423 6.34 23.39 2.90
C LEU A 423 7.70 24.03 2.59
N ARG A 424 7.71 25.33 2.27
CA ARG A 424 8.96 26.07 1.98
C ARG A 424 9.90 26.07 3.19
N GLU A 425 9.40 26.39 4.39
CA GLU A 425 10.20 26.42 5.61
C GLU A 425 10.84 25.07 5.94
N GLU A 426 10.08 23.98 5.82
CA GLU A 426 10.58 22.64 6.14
C GLU A 426 11.61 22.14 5.11
N LEU A 427 11.42 22.46 3.82
CA LEU A 427 12.40 22.14 2.78
C LEU A 427 13.71 22.91 2.99
N GLU A 428 13.64 24.22 3.28
CA GLU A 428 14.83 25.04 3.59
C GLU A 428 15.58 24.52 4.83
N ARG A 429 14.84 24.04 5.84
CA ARG A 429 15.42 23.50 7.08
C ARG A 429 16.17 22.18 6.86
N ASP A 430 15.67 21.33 5.97
CA ASP A 430 16.32 20.05 5.67
C ASP A 430 17.54 20.22 4.75
N GLU A 431 17.58 21.26 3.90
CA GLU A 431 18.79 21.63 3.12
C GLU A 431 19.93 22.21 3.98
N ALA A 432 19.61 22.77 5.14
CA ALA A 432 20.60 23.38 6.05
C ALA A 432 21.32 22.36 6.97
N LYS A 433 20.89 21.10 6.98
CA LYS A 433 21.50 20.00 7.73
C LYS A 433 22.45 19.20 6.85
#